data_AF-U6DPQ0-F1
#
_entry.id   AF-U6DPQ0-F1
#
_cell.length_a   1.000
_cell.length_b   1.000
_cell.length_c   1.000
_cell.angle_alpha   90.00
_cell.angle_beta   90.00
_cell.angle_gamma   90.00
#
_symmetry.space_group_name_H-M   'P 1'
#
loop_
_entity.id
_entity.type
_entity.pdbx_description
1 polymer ?
#
loop_
_entity_poly.entity_id
_entity_poly.type
_entity_poly.pdbx_seq_one_letter_code
_entity_poly.pdbx_strand_id
1 'polypeptide(L)'
;ERLQVNDNTQGPRAALEARLRETEKLCQLEPEGRVKVDLVLQAAETLLACCHEDQKPPVLAQLKDIKAQWEETVTYMIHCHSRIEWVWLHWSEYLLARDEFYRWFQKMTVALEAPVELQVGLKEKQWQLSHAQVLLHNVGNQAVLLDRLLEEAGSLFCRIGDPSVDEEAQKRMKAEYGAVKAKAQDRVNLLEQMTREHERFQADVDEFQLWLKAVMDKVSSCVGRSCKLSTQHRLSMLQDIADEFPRAETSLRRLEEQAVGVIQNTSPLGADGIAEELEDMRRVLEKLRVLCGEEEGRLQGLLRSRGAC
;
A
#
# COMPACT_ATOMS: atom_id res chain seq x y z
N GLU A 1 -11.29 36.72 -37.56
CA GLU A 1 -9.94 37.01 -37.03
C GLU A 1 -9.80 36.75 -35.52
N ARG A 2 -10.45 37.52 -34.61
CA ARG A 2 -10.32 37.31 -33.14
C ARG A 2 -10.65 35.88 -32.67
N LEU A 3 -11.68 35.26 -33.23
CA LEU A 3 -12.02 33.86 -32.92
C LEU A 3 -10.92 32.89 -33.35
N GLN A 4 -10.33 33.07 -34.53
CA GLN A 4 -9.28 32.19 -35.05
C GLN A 4 -8.00 32.23 -34.20
N VAL A 5 -7.64 33.41 -33.67
CA VAL A 5 -6.49 33.55 -32.76
C VAL A 5 -6.72 32.78 -31.45
N ASN A 6 -7.95 32.79 -30.94
CA ASN A 6 -8.29 32.13 -29.68
C ASN A 6 -8.57 30.64 -29.85
N ASP A 7 -8.87 30.17 -31.06
CA ASP A 7 -9.24 28.80 -31.38
C ASP A 7 -8.04 27.84 -31.38
N ASN A 8 -7.36 27.77 -30.25
CA ASN A 8 -6.18 26.97 -30.00
C ASN A 8 -6.26 26.45 -28.56
N THR A 9 -5.97 25.17 -28.36
CA THR A 9 -5.98 24.51 -27.04
C THR A 9 -4.58 24.29 -26.47
N GLN A 10 -3.53 24.58 -27.25
CA GLN A 10 -2.14 24.32 -26.87
C GLN A 10 -1.57 25.37 -25.93
N GLY A 11 -0.61 24.97 -25.10
CA GLY A 11 0.13 25.81 -24.20
C GLY A 11 -0.36 25.73 -22.75
N PRO A 12 0.19 26.60 -21.88
CA PRO A 12 -0.05 26.50 -20.45
C PRO A 12 -1.49 26.81 -20.06
N ARG A 13 -1.90 26.25 -18.93
CA ARG A 13 -3.26 26.38 -18.40
C ARG A 13 -3.73 27.83 -18.30
N ALA A 14 -2.86 28.73 -17.83
CA ALA A 14 -3.16 30.16 -17.74
C ALA A 14 -3.46 30.80 -19.11
N ALA A 15 -2.78 30.36 -20.17
CA ALA A 15 -3.05 30.82 -21.54
C ALA A 15 -4.37 30.23 -22.07
N LEU A 16 -4.70 28.98 -21.73
CA LEU A 16 -6.00 28.39 -22.05
C LEU A 16 -7.15 29.13 -21.35
N GLU A 17 -6.99 29.45 -20.07
CA GLU A 17 -7.96 30.23 -19.30
C GLU A 17 -8.13 31.65 -19.85
N ALA A 18 -7.05 32.31 -20.26
CA ALA A 18 -7.12 33.62 -20.90
C ALA A 18 -7.91 33.58 -22.21
N ARG A 19 -7.69 32.55 -23.05
CA ARG A 19 -8.46 32.33 -24.30
C ARG A 19 -9.92 32.02 -24.01
N LEU A 20 -10.23 31.24 -22.98
CA LEU A 20 -11.60 30.95 -22.57
C LEU A 20 -12.36 32.24 -22.21
N ARG A 21 -11.74 33.12 -21.41
CA ARG A 21 -12.33 34.42 -21.06
C ARG A 21 -12.50 35.32 -22.29
N GLU A 22 -11.59 35.24 -23.25
CA GLU A 22 -11.68 36.03 -24.49
C GLU A 22 -12.78 35.52 -25.42
N THR A 23 -12.96 34.20 -25.56
CA THR A 23 -14.08 33.64 -26.34
C THR A 23 -15.42 33.89 -25.67
N GLU A 24 -15.49 33.87 -24.34
CA GLU A 24 -16.69 34.26 -23.59
C GLU A 24 -17.09 35.72 -23.90
N LYS A 25 -16.12 36.65 -23.89
CA LYS A 25 -16.38 38.05 -24.30
C LYS A 25 -16.86 38.16 -25.74
N LEU A 26 -16.32 37.35 -26.65
CA LEU A 26 -16.76 37.31 -28.05
C LEU A 26 -18.20 36.81 -28.16
N CYS A 27 -18.56 35.76 -27.43
CA CYS A 27 -19.93 35.26 -27.32
C CYS A 27 -20.91 36.32 -26.81
N GLN A 28 -20.49 37.16 -25.86
CA GLN A 28 -21.32 38.26 -25.33
C GLN A 28 -21.61 39.37 -26.36
N LEU A 29 -20.85 39.45 -27.47
CA LEU A 29 -21.10 40.40 -28.56
C LEU A 29 -22.13 39.88 -29.58
N GLU A 30 -22.58 38.63 -29.47
CA GLU A 30 -23.57 38.04 -30.38
C GLU A 30 -24.86 38.85 -30.50
N PRO A 31 -25.48 39.33 -29.40
CA PRO A 31 -26.70 40.13 -29.48
C PRO A 31 -26.49 41.45 -30.22
N GLU A 32 -25.33 42.11 -30.04
CA GLU A 32 -25.01 43.34 -30.76
C GLU A 32 -24.84 43.07 -32.26
N GLY A 33 -24.16 41.99 -32.63
CA GLY A 33 -24.02 41.57 -34.03
C GLY A 33 -25.36 41.22 -34.67
N ARG A 34 -26.24 40.53 -33.95
CA ARG A 34 -27.60 40.22 -34.40
C ARG A 34 -28.40 41.46 -34.72
N VAL A 35 -28.39 42.46 -33.83
CA VAL A 35 -29.07 43.75 -34.07
C VAL A 35 -28.55 44.42 -35.34
N LYS A 36 -27.24 44.39 -35.60
CA LYS A 36 -26.67 44.96 -36.83
C LYS A 36 -27.15 44.23 -38.09
N VAL A 37 -27.24 42.90 -38.05
CA VAL A 37 -27.78 42.11 -39.17
C VAL A 37 -29.25 42.44 -39.38
N ASP A 38 -30.06 42.51 -38.31
CA ASP A 38 -31.48 42.86 -38.40
C ASP A 38 -31.71 44.25 -39.02
N LEU A 39 -30.87 45.24 -38.67
CA LEU A 39 -30.92 46.58 -39.29
C LEU A 39 -30.61 46.54 -40.80
N VAL A 40 -29.65 45.71 -41.23
CA VAL A 40 -29.35 45.52 -42.65
C VAL A 40 -30.51 44.85 -43.38
N LEU A 41 -31.13 43.84 -42.77
CA LEU A 41 -32.32 43.18 -43.33
C LEU A 41 -33.46 44.20 -43.54
N GLN A 42 -33.77 45.01 -42.51
CA GLN A 42 -34.82 46.03 -42.59
C GLN A 42 -34.53 47.10 -43.65
N ALA A 43 -33.28 47.56 -43.76
CA ALA A 43 -32.88 48.53 -44.78
C ALA A 43 -33.02 47.95 -46.20
N ALA A 44 -32.65 46.68 -46.38
CA ALA A 44 -32.75 46.02 -47.67
C ALA A 44 -34.21 45.70 -48.07
N GLU A 45 -35.08 45.36 -47.11
CA GLU A 45 -36.53 45.23 -47.35
C GLU A 45 -37.11 46.54 -47.89
N THR A 46 -36.72 47.67 -47.30
CA THR A 46 -37.14 49.01 -47.76
C THR A 46 -36.65 49.30 -49.17
N LEU A 47 -35.38 48.96 -49.48
CA LEU A 47 -34.81 49.14 -50.81
C LEU A 47 -35.51 48.27 -51.86
N LEU A 48 -35.76 46.99 -51.56
CA LEU A 48 -36.42 46.04 -52.44
C LEU A 48 -37.88 46.42 -52.76
N ALA A 49 -38.53 47.16 -51.87
CA ALA A 49 -39.87 47.70 -52.10
C ALA A 49 -39.91 48.86 -53.11
N CYS A 50 -38.79 49.58 -53.29
CA CYS A 50 -38.74 50.81 -54.10
C CYS A 50 -37.81 50.73 -55.32
N CYS A 51 -36.99 49.69 -55.46
CA CYS A 51 -36.03 49.56 -56.57
C CYS A 51 -36.63 48.88 -57.83
N HIS A 52 -35.93 49.05 -58.96
CA HIS A 52 -36.29 48.40 -60.23
C HIS A 52 -35.98 46.89 -60.20
N GLU A 53 -36.70 46.09 -60.99
CA GLU A 53 -36.58 44.62 -61.02
C GLU A 53 -35.16 44.11 -61.33
N ASP A 54 -34.40 44.83 -62.15
CA ASP A 54 -33.01 44.55 -62.49
C ASP A 54 -32.04 44.75 -61.31
N GLN A 55 -32.41 45.55 -60.31
CA GLN A 55 -31.61 45.83 -59.11
C GLN A 55 -31.89 44.87 -57.95
N LYS A 56 -32.99 44.10 -57.99
CA LYS A 56 -33.35 43.15 -56.92
C LYS A 56 -32.40 41.96 -56.79
N PRO A 57 -31.96 41.27 -57.87
CA PRO A 57 -31.07 40.12 -57.77
C PRO A 57 -29.76 40.37 -57.02
N PRO A 58 -28.98 41.46 -57.27
CA PRO A 58 -27.74 41.69 -56.53
C PRO A 58 -27.98 42.00 -55.05
N VAL A 59 -29.05 42.72 -54.71
CA VAL A 59 -29.41 43.02 -53.30
C VAL A 59 -29.78 41.74 -52.55
N LEU A 60 -30.60 40.87 -53.15
CA LEU A 60 -30.95 39.57 -52.57
C LEU A 60 -29.73 38.65 -52.41
N ALA A 61 -28.80 38.67 -53.38
CA ALA A 61 -27.55 37.92 -53.29
C ALA A 61 -26.69 38.39 -52.11
N GLN A 62 -26.53 39.71 -51.94
CA GLN A 62 -25.78 40.29 -50.83
C GLN A 62 -26.42 40.01 -49.46
N LEU A 63 -27.76 40.07 -49.36
CA LEU A 63 -28.48 39.70 -48.13
C LEU A 63 -28.26 38.24 -47.74
N LYS A 64 -28.34 37.34 -48.72
CA LYS A 64 -28.09 35.91 -48.50
C LYS A 64 -26.67 35.67 -47.99
N ASP A 65 -25.70 36.36 -48.59
CA ASP A 65 -24.29 36.27 -48.20
C ASP A 65 -24.05 36.78 -46.77
N ILE A 66 -24.56 37.96 -46.42
CA ILE A 66 -24.44 38.52 -45.05
C ILE A 66 -25.08 37.59 -44.02
N LYS A 67 -26.27 37.05 -44.31
CA LYS A 67 -26.95 36.10 -43.42
C LYS A 67 -26.12 34.82 -43.23
N ALA A 68 -25.60 34.26 -44.31
CA ALA A 68 -24.77 33.05 -44.25
C ALA A 68 -23.48 33.28 -43.44
N GLN A 69 -22.78 34.39 -43.67
CA GLN A 69 -21.57 34.75 -42.93
C GLN A 69 -21.84 34.96 -41.43
N TRP A 70 -22.99 35.56 -41.09
CA TRP A 70 -23.39 35.71 -39.69
C TRP A 70 -23.68 34.36 -39.02
N GLU A 71 -24.47 33.50 -39.66
CA GLU A 71 -24.77 32.15 -39.17
C GLU A 71 -23.50 31.31 -38.99
N GLU A 72 -22.58 31.38 -39.95
CA GLU A 72 -21.26 30.73 -39.87
C GLU A 72 -20.44 31.29 -38.70
N THR A 73 -20.42 32.62 -38.53
CA THR A 73 -19.67 33.28 -37.44
C THR A 73 -20.20 32.88 -36.08
N VAL A 74 -21.52 32.87 -35.87
CA VAL A 74 -22.15 32.46 -34.62
C VAL A 74 -21.86 30.98 -34.33
N THR A 75 -21.97 30.12 -35.34
CA THR A 75 -21.66 28.69 -35.21
C THR A 75 -20.19 28.49 -34.83
N TYR A 76 -19.28 29.17 -35.51
CA TYR A 76 -17.85 29.10 -35.24
C TYR A 76 -17.48 29.60 -33.85
N MET A 77 -18.13 30.68 -33.40
CA MET A 77 -17.96 31.24 -32.06
C MET A 77 -18.37 30.25 -30.97
N ILE A 78 -19.54 29.62 -31.10
CA ILE A 78 -20.01 28.59 -30.17
C ILE A 78 -19.03 27.42 -30.14
N HIS A 79 -18.63 26.89 -31.30
CA HIS A 79 -17.70 25.77 -31.39
C HIS A 79 -16.32 26.08 -30.77
N CYS A 80 -15.77 27.27 -31.06
CA CYS A 80 -14.50 27.72 -30.50
C CYS A 80 -14.57 27.82 -28.97
N HIS A 81 -15.62 28.46 -28.44
CA HIS A 81 -15.82 28.59 -27.01
C HIS A 81 -16.00 27.23 -26.32
N SER A 82 -16.94 26.40 -26.78
CA SER A 82 -17.18 25.07 -26.20
C SER A 82 -15.94 24.17 -26.24
N ARG A 83 -15.13 24.24 -27.30
CA ARG A 83 -13.90 23.45 -27.40
C ARG A 83 -12.88 23.84 -26.34
N ILE A 84 -12.63 25.14 -26.17
CA ILE A 84 -11.67 25.65 -25.18
C ILE A 84 -12.18 25.37 -23.76
N GLU A 85 -13.47 25.61 -23.52
CA GLU A 85 -14.12 25.34 -22.25
C GLU A 85 -14.00 23.88 -21.87
N TRP A 86 -14.32 22.96 -22.79
CA TRP A 86 -14.22 21.53 -22.57
C TRP A 86 -12.80 21.09 -22.19
N VAL A 87 -11.78 21.55 -22.92
CA VAL A 87 -10.38 21.20 -22.58
C VAL A 87 -9.98 21.77 -21.22
N TRP A 88 -10.42 23.00 -20.91
CA TRP A 88 -10.10 23.63 -19.64
C TRP A 88 -10.79 22.92 -18.46
N LEU A 89 -12.07 22.56 -18.57
CA LEU A 89 -12.81 21.78 -17.58
C LEU A 89 -12.14 20.42 -17.37
N HIS A 90 -11.88 19.71 -18.45
CA HIS A 90 -11.27 18.38 -18.39
C HIS A 90 -9.87 18.41 -17.75
N TRP A 91 -9.04 19.40 -18.09
CA TRP A 91 -7.77 19.61 -17.41
C TRP A 91 -7.96 19.96 -15.92
N SER A 92 -9.02 20.68 -15.56
CA SER A 92 -9.33 21.00 -14.15
C SER A 92 -9.66 19.74 -13.36
N GLU A 93 -10.51 18.87 -13.90
CA GLU A 93 -10.90 17.61 -13.29
C GLU A 93 -9.70 16.69 -13.10
N TYR A 94 -8.84 16.58 -14.11
CA TYR A 94 -7.58 15.85 -14.01
C TYR A 94 -6.70 16.37 -12.86
N LEU A 95 -6.54 17.69 -12.73
CA LEU A 95 -5.73 18.26 -11.65
C LEU A 95 -6.31 17.93 -10.27
N LEU A 96 -7.64 17.97 -10.10
CA LEU A 96 -8.29 17.58 -8.85
C LEU A 96 -8.03 16.11 -8.49
N ALA A 97 -8.19 15.20 -9.46
CA ALA A 97 -7.93 13.78 -9.27
C ALA A 97 -6.44 13.49 -8.98
N ARG A 98 -5.54 14.19 -9.69
CA ARG A 98 -4.09 14.09 -9.49
C ARG A 98 -3.71 14.58 -8.09
N ASP A 99 -4.26 15.70 -7.64
CA ASP A 99 -3.97 16.26 -6.31
C ASP A 99 -4.53 15.38 -5.19
N GLU A 100 -5.65 14.67 -5.43
CA GLU A 100 -6.15 13.64 -4.51
C GLU A 100 -5.20 12.45 -4.42
N PHE A 101 -4.72 11.96 -5.57
CA PHE A 101 -3.71 10.91 -5.61
C PHE A 101 -2.43 11.33 -4.87
N TYR A 102 -1.94 12.56 -5.06
CA TYR A 102 -0.77 13.05 -4.35
C TYR A 102 -0.99 13.26 -2.86
N ARG A 103 -2.18 13.67 -2.42
CA ARG A 103 -2.53 13.69 -0.98
C ARG A 103 -2.47 12.29 -0.37
N TRP A 104 -3.03 11.29 -1.06
CA TRP A 104 -2.91 9.90 -0.64
C TRP A 104 -1.45 9.43 -0.63
N PHE A 105 -0.68 9.78 -1.67
CA PHE A 105 0.72 9.42 -1.82
C PHE A 105 1.55 9.93 -0.64
N GLN A 106 1.40 11.21 -0.27
CA GLN A 106 2.11 11.79 0.88
C GLN A 106 1.77 11.07 2.18
N LYS A 107 0.49 10.75 2.40
CA LYS A 107 0.06 9.97 3.57
C LYS A 107 0.75 8.60 3.63
N MET A 108 0.86 7.89 2.51
CA MET A 108 1.53 6.59 2.46
C MET A 108 3.04 6.71 2.64
N THR A 109 3.66 7.71 2.02
CA THR A 109 5.11 7.96 2.16
C THR A 109 5.48 8.17 3.62
N VAL A 110 4.72 9.02 4.35
CA VAL A 110 4.93 9.25 5.79
C VAL A 110 4.69 7.97 6.60
N ALA A 111 3.61 7.24 6.33
CA ALA A 111 3.32 5.97 7.04
C ALA A 111 4.44 4.92 6.84
N LEU A 112 5.07 4.92 5.67
CA LEU A 112 6.17 4.03 5.33
C LEU A 112 7.55 4.59 5.68
N GLU A 113 7.66 5.85 6.13
CA GLU A 113 8.93 6.47 6.48
C GLU A 113 9.53 5.88 7.75
N ALA A 114 8.72 5.77 8.81
CA ALA A 114 9.15 5.21 10.07
C ALA A 114 9.61 3.74 9.89
N PRO A 115 10.76 3.33 10.44
CA PRO A 115 11.20 1.95 10.39
C PRO A 115 10.24 1.03 11.15
N VAL A 116 10.33 -0.28 10.90
CA VAL A 116 9.56 -1.27 11.66
C VAL A 116 10.01 -1.22 13.12
N GLU A 117 9.05 -0.99 14.02
CA GLU A 117 9.29 -1.01 15.45
C GLU A 117 9.30 -2.45 15.96
N LEU A 118 10.43 -2.88 16.56
CA LEU A 118 10.55 -4.20 17.15
C LEU A 118 9.55 -4.38 18.29
N GLN A 119 8.81 -5.49 18.26
CA GLN A 119 7.77 -5.79 19.25
C GLN A 119 8.26 -6.75 20.34
N VAL A 120 7.52 -6.79 21.45
CA VAL A 120 7.85 -7.61 22.64
C VAL A 120 7.63 -9.10 22.37
N GLY A 121 6.50 -9.48 21.78
CA GLY A 121 6.11 -10.89 21.63
C GLY A 121 5.67 -11.25 20.22
N LEU A 122 5.37 -12.53 20.03
CA LEU A 122 4.89 -13.07 18.76
C LEU A 122 3.55 -12.45 18.33
N LYS A 123 2.61 -12.27 19.28
CA LYS A 123 1.27 -11.75 18.99
C LYS A 123 1.31 -10.33 18.44
N GLU A 124 2.15 -9.48 19.02
CA GLU A 124 2.32 -8.09 18.58
C GLU A 124 2.99 -8.03 17.20
N LYS A 125 3.97 -8.91 16.92
CA LYS A 125 4.57 -9.05 15.57
C LYS A 125 3.54 -9.49 14.52
N GLN A 126 2.70 -10.48 14.84
CA GLN A 126 1.61 -10.93 13.95
C GLN A 126 0.60 -9.81 13.67
N TRP A 127 0.26 -9.02 14.68
CA TRP A 127 -0.62 -7.86 14.51
C TRP A 127 0.00 -6.80 13.59
N GLN A 128 1.28 -6.46 13.78
CA GLN A 128 2.01 -5.56 12.89
C GLN A 128 2.08 -6.08 11.45
N LEU A 129 2.32 -7.38 11.26
CA LEU A 129 2.32 -8.02 9.95
C LEU A 129 0.96 -7.87 9.26
N SER A 130 -0.13 -8.18 9.97
CA SER A 130 -1.49 -8.01 9.44
C SER A 130 -1.75 -6.56 9.03
N HIS A 131 -1.35 -5.59 9.85
CA HIS A 131 -1.48 -4.17 9.53
C HIS A 131 -0.68 -3.80 8.26
N ALA A 132 0.56 -4.27 8.14
CA ALA A 132 1.39 -4.01 6.97
C ALA A 132 0.82 -4.63 5.68
N GLN A 133 0.21 -5.82 5.76
CA GLN A 133 -0.47 -6.48 4.64
C GLN A 133 -1.69 -5.68 4.17
N VAL A 134 -2.48 -5.15 5.09
CA VAL A 134 -3.61 -4.24 4.76
C VAL A 134 -3.10 -2.98 4.06
N LEU A 135 -2.01 -2.40 4.55
CA LEU A 135 -1.41 -1.22 3.93
C LEU A 135 -0.91 -1.53 2.51
N LEU A 136 -0.22 -2.66 2.30
CA LEU A 136 0.21 -3.10 0.97
C LEU A 136 -0.97 -3.30 0.02
N HIS A 137 -2.07 -3.91 0.51
CA HIS A 137 -3.29 -4.06 -0.27
C HIS A 137 -3.89 -2.70 -0.67
N ASN A 138 -3.95 -1.75 0.26
CA ASN A 138 -4.41 -0.38 -0.01
C ASN A 138 -3.55 0.32 -1.06
N VAL A 139 -2.22 0.13 -1.03
CA VAL A 139 -1.30 0.62 -2.06
C VAL A 139 -1.59 -0.04 -3.40
N GLY A 140 -1.78 -1.36 -3.43
CA GLY A 140 -2.13 -2.09 -4.64
C GLY A 140 -3.43 -1.60 -5.30
N ASN A 141 -4.45 -1.27 -4.50
CA ASN A 141 -5.74 -0.79 -5.01
C ASN A 141 -5.64 0.58 -5.71
N GLN A 142 -4.62 1.39 -5.40
CA GLN A 142 -4.40 2.67 -6.08
C GLN A 142 -3.82 2.54 -7.49
N ALA A 143 -3.38 1.35 -7.91
CA ALA A 143 -2.94 1.11 -9.28
C ALA A 143 -4.01 1.54 -10.30
N VAL A 144 -5.29 1.28 -10.00
CA VAL A 144 -6.42 1.63 -10.89
C VAL A 144 -6.53 3.15 -11.07
N LEU A 145 -6.36 3.92 -10.00
CA LEU A 145 -6.39 5.38 -10.09
C LEU A 145 -5.16 5.92 -10.83
N LEU A 146 -3.98 5.34 -10.56
CA LEU A 146 -2.76 5.68 -11.28
C LEU A 146 -2.90 5.47 -12.79
N ASP A 147 -3.38 4.29 -13.21
CA ASP A 147 -3.52 3.95 -14.63
C ASP A 147 -4.48 4.93 -15.33
N ARG A 148 -5.62 5.24 -14.70
CA ARG A 148 -6.55 6.27 -15.22
C ARG A 148 -5.89 7.64 -15.33
N LEU A 149 -5.15 8.08 -14.32
CA LEU A 149 -4.45 9.36 -14.36
C LEU A 149 -3.40 9.40 -15.49
N LEU A 150 -2.69 8.29 -15.73
CA LEU A 150 -1.71 8.21 -16.82
C LEU A 150 -2.38 8.27 -18.20
N GLU A 151 -3.49 7.54 -18.40
CA GLU A 151 -4.27 7.59 -19.64
C GLU A 151 -4.80 9.00 -19.92
N GLU A 152 -5.40 9.64 -18.90
CA GLU A 152 -5.93 11.01 -19.01
C GLU A 152 -4.82 12.04 -19.23
N ALA A 153 -3.66 11.89 -18.59
CA ALA A 153 -2.49 12.73 -18.82
C ALA A 153 -2.01 12.65 -20.27
N GLY A 154 -1.93 11.45 -20.84
CA GLY A 154 -1.57 11.25 -22.24
C GLY A 154 -2.58 11.88 -23.21
N SER A 155 -3.87 11.66 -22.97
CA SER A 155 -4.97 12.28 -23.74
C SER A 155 -4.91 13.81 -23.70
N LEU A 156 -4.71 14.38 -22.50
CA LEU A 156 -4.55 15.82 -22.31
C LEU A 156 -3.31 16.33 -23.02
N PHE A 157 -2.16 15.68 -22.87
CA PHE A 157 -0.90 16.09 -23.51
C PHE A 157 -1.04 16.21 -25.02
N CYS A 158 -1.70 15.24 -25.68
CA CYS A 158 -1.97 15.32 -27.13
C CYS A 158 -2.80 16.56 -27.54
N ARG A 159 -3.61 17.12 -26.63
CA ARG A 159 -4.49 18.27 -26.89
C ARG A 159 -3.87 19.61 -26.50
N ILE A 160 -3.09 19.64 -25.42
CA ILE A 160 -2.58 20.89 -24.82
C ILE A 160 -1.07 21.07 -24.99
N GLY A 161 -0.29 19.99 -25.15
CA GLY A 161 1.16 20.06 -25.29
C GLY A 161 1.89 20.68 -24.09
N ASP A 162 1.29 20.64 -22.90
CA ASP A 162 1.86 21.21 -21.68
C ASP A 162 2.80 20.20 -20.99
N PRO A 163 4.03 20.59 -20.62
CA PRO A 163 5.00 19.69 -19.98
C PRO A 163 4.57 19.11 -18.62
N SER A 164 3.55 19.68 -17.96
CA SER A 164 3.07 19.16 -16.67
C SER A 164 2.38 17.79 -16.77
N VAL A 165 2.01 17.35 -17.98
CA VAL A 165 1.34 16.06 -18.25
C VAL A 165 2.06 15.24 -19.32
N ASP A 166 3.28 15.64 -19.69
CA ASP A 166 4.08 14.95 -20.70
C ASP A 166 4.51 13.53 -20.27
N GLU A 167 5.13 12.80 -21.20
CA GLU A 167 5.61 11.44 -20.95
C GLU A 167 6.59 11.36 -19.76
N GLU A 168 7.40 12.38 -19.54
CA GLU A 168 8.35 12.42 -18.43
C GLU A 168 7.64 12.63 -17.10
N ALA A 169 6.61 13.48 -17.03
CA ALA A 169 5.75 13.64 -15.87
C ALA A 169 5.02 12.34 -15.52
N GLN A 170 4.50 11.65 -16.53
CA GLN A 170 3.85 10.35 -16.38
C GLN A 170 4.83 9.28 -15.86
N LYS A 171 6.05 9.20 -16.43
CA LYS A 171 7.10 8.29 -15.96
C LYS A 171 7.48 8.57 -14.50
N ARG A 172 7.63 9.84 -14.11
CA ARG A 172 7.91 10.23 -12.72
C ARG A 172 6.81 9.76 -11.77
N MET A 173 5.53 10.04 -12.09
CA MET A 173 4.40 9.61 -11.25
C MET A 173 4.37 8.09 -11.08
N LYS A 174 4.63 7.34 -12.15
CA LYS A 174 4.70 5.87 -12.12
C LYS A 174 5.88 5.37 -11.28
N ALA A 175 7.05 6.00 -11.39
CA ALA A 175 8.24 5.63 -10.63
C ALA A 175 8.07 5.92 -9.13
N GLU A 176 7.51 7.08 -8.77
CA GLU A 176 7.17 7.47 -7.40
C GLU A 176 6.24 6.44 -6.75
N TYR A 177 5.14 6.08 -7.44
CA TYR A 177 4.23 5.04 -6.98
C TYR A 177 4.93 3.68 -6.83
N GLY A 178 5.77 3.31 -7.80
CA GLY A 178 6.55 2.07 -7.76
C GLY A 178 7.45 1.97 -6.53
N ALA A 179 8.09 3.08 -6.14
CA ALA A 179 8.93 3.16 -4.95
C ALA A 179 8.11 2.97 -3.66
N VAL A 180 6.93 3.61 -3.55
CA VAL A 180 6.02 3.42 -2.40
C VAL A 180 5.55 1.96 -2.30
N LYS A 181 5.17 1.36 -3.43
CA LYS A 181 4.75 -0.05 -3.48
C LYS A 181 5.87 -1.00 -3.08
N ALA A 182 7.09 -0.77 -3.59
CA ALA A 182 8.26 -1.57 -3.22
C ALA A 182 8.53 -1.46 -1.71
N LYS A 183 8.53 -0.26 -1.15
CA LYS A 183 8.75 -0.04 0.29
C LYS A 183 7.70 -0.70 1.17
N ALA A 184 6.43 -0.69 0.75
CA ALA A 184 5.36 -1.41 1.43
C ALA A 184 5.57 -2.94 1.38
N GLN A 185 5.98 -3.45 0.22
CA GLN A 185 6.28 -4.88 0.04
C GLN A 185 7.47 -5.32 0.89
N ASP A 186 8.55 -4.54 0.91
CA ASP A 186 9.76 -4.83 1.70
C ASP A 186 9.44 -4.89 3.20
N ARG A 187 8.56 -3.99 3.67
CA ARG A 187 8.06 -4.02 5.05
C ARG A 187 7.30 -5.29 5.38
N VAL A 188 6.42 -5.73 4.49
CA VAL A 188 5.68 -7.00 4.67
C VAL A 188 6.67 -8.17 4.69
N ASN A 189 7.61 -8.23 3.73
CA ASN A 189 8.59 -9.30 3.66
C ASN A 189 9.44 -9.41 4.95
N LEU A 190 9.89 -8.26 5.47
CA LEU A 190 10.63 -8.19 6.74
C LEU A 190 9.79 -8.71 7.91
N LEU A 191 8.56 -8.21 8.07
CA LEU A 191 7.66 -8.63 9.15
C LEU A 191 7.28 -10.11 9.04
N GLU A 192 7.08 -10.63 7.84
CA GLU A 192 6.82 -12.05 7.60
C GLU A 192 8.00 -12.90 8.03
N GLN A 193 9.22 -12.52 7.68
CA GLN A 193 10.43 -13.22 8.10
C GLN A 193 10.54 -13.24 9.64
N MET A 194 10.47 -12.07 10.29
CA MET A 194 10.58 -11.95 11.75
C MET A 194 9.49 -12.74 12.48
N THR A 195 8.27 -12.75 11.94
CA THR A 195 7.15 -13.48 12.52
C THR A 195 7.34 -14.98 12.37
N ARG A 196 7.71 -15.48 11.17
CA ARG A 196 7.95 -16.91 10.93
C ARG A 196 9.09 -17.47 11.78
N GLU A 197 10.17 -16.71 11.94
CA GLU A 197 11.28 -17.09 12.81
C GLU A 197 10.82 -17.25 14.27
N HIS A 198 10.02 -16.30 14.76
CA HIS A 198 9.48 -16.35 16.12
C HIS A 198 8.42 -17.46 16.30
N GLU A 199 7.56 -17.70 15.31
CA GLU A 199 6.58 -18.79 15.34
C GLU A 199 7.27 -20.16 15.45
N ARG A 200 8.33 -20.36 14.67
CA ARG A 200 9.12 -21.60 14.73
C ARG A 200 9.80 -21.76 16.08
N PHE A 201 10.43 -20.70 16.59
CA PHE A 201 11.05 -20.72 17.91
C PHE A 201 10.02 -21.06 19.00
N GLN A 202 8.88 -20.39 19.01
CA GLN A 202 7.84 -20.63 20.01
C GLN A 202 7.31 -22.06 19.96
N ALA A 203 7.10 -22.63 18.76
CA ALA A 203 6.67 -24.02 18.63
C ALA A 203 7.70 -25.01 19.20
N ASP A 204 9.00 -24.79 18.95
CA ASP A 204 10.07 -25.62 19.47
C ASP A 204 10.21 -25.45 21.01
N VAL A 205 9.96 -24.25 21.56
CA VAL A 205 9.92 -23.96 23.00
C VAL A 205 8.76 -24.72 23.65
N ASP A 206 7.55 -24.63 23.09
CA ASP A 206 6.36 -25.30 23.60
C ASP A 206 6.55 -26.83 23.64
N GLU A 207 7.16 -27.41 22.60
CA GLU A 207 7.52 -28.83 22.55
C GLU A 207 8.50 -29.21 23.68
N PHE A 208 9.56 -28.41 23.86
CA PHE A 208 10.58 -28.67 24.87
C PHE A 208 10.03 -28.53 26.29
N GLN A 209 9.20 -27.52 26.56
CA GLN A 209 8.53 -27.36 27.85
C GLN A 209 7.57 -28.51 28.16
N LEU A 210 6.84 -29.01 27.16
CA LEU A 210 5.99 -30.18 27.33
C LEU A 210 6.80 -31.43 27.69
N TRP A 211 7.96 -31.62 27.04
CA TRP A 211 8.88 -32.71 27.37
C TRP A 211 9.44 -32.57 28.79
N LEU A 212 9.90 -31.37 29.19
CA LEU A 212 10.40 -31.11 30.54
C LEU A 212 9.35 -31.46 31.60
N LYS A 213 8.10 -31.05 31.37
CA LYS A 213 6.98 -31.37 32.26
C LYS A 213 6.74 -32.88 32.34
N ALA A 214 6.72 -33.58 31.22
CA ALA A 214 6.52 -35.03 31.19
C ALA A 214 7.63 -35.78 31.94
N VAL A 215 8.89 -35.37 31.77
CA VAL A 215 10.03 -35.95 32.53
C VAL A 215 9.90 -35.63 34.02
N MET A 216 9.56 -34.40 34.38
CA MET A 216 9.37 -34.00 35.77
C MET A 216 8.27 -34.82 36.46
N ASP A 217 7.14 -35.06 35.78
CA ASP A 217 6.05 -35.90 36.28
C ASP A 217 6.50 -37.37 36.45
N LYS A 218 7.22 -37.93 35.45
CA LYS A 218 7.81 -39.28 35.52
C LYS A 218 8.76 -39.41 36.72
N VAL A 219 9.71 -38.49 36.88
CA VAL A 219 10.67 -38.49 37.98
C VAL A 219 9.96 -38.38 39.32
N SER A 220 8.99 -37.47 39.45
CA SER A 220 8.20 -37.30 40.67
C SER A 220 7.45 -38.57 41.07
N SER A 221 6.94 -39.34 40.09
CA SER A 221 6.28 -40.63 40.34
C SER A 221 7.25 -41.72 40.85
N CYS A 222 8.53 -41.61 40.49
CA CYS A 222 9.58 -42.57 40.83
C CYS A 222 10.31 -42.27 42.14
N VAL A 223 10.41 -41.00 42.57
CA VAL A 223 11.30 -40.57 43.67
C VAL A 223 10.59 -40.58 45.04
N GLY A 224 9.26 -40.59 45.10
CA GLY A 224 8.50 -40.53 46.35
C GLY A 224 8.57 -41.76 47.27
N ARG A 225 8.49 -41.55 48.60
CA ARG A 225 8.39 -42.63 49.62
C ARG A 225 7.12 -43.49 49.49
N SER A 226 6.10 -42.99 48.80
CA SER A 226 4.84 -43.67 48.48
C SER A 226 4.87 -44.42 47.14
N CYS A 227 6.01 -44.42 46.43
CA CYS A 227 6.16 -45.11 45.15
C CYS A 227 5.95 -46.62 45.34
N LYS A 228 4.93 -47.18 44.67
CA LYS A 228 4.59 -48.61 44.73
C LYS A 228 5.44 -49.48 43.79
N LEU A 229 6.27 -48.86 42.95
CA LEU A 229 7.13 -49.56 41.99
C LEU A 229 8.29 -50.26 42.72
N SER A 230 8.69 -51.42 42.20
CA SER A 230 9.88 -52.11 42.72
C SER A 230 11.13 -51.26 42.49
N THR A 231 12.14 -51.43 43.33
CA THR A 231 13.46 -50.75 43.19
C THR A 231 14.03 -50.94 41.78
N GLN A 232 13.80 -52.10 41.16
CA GLN A 232 14.34 -52.44 39.84
C GLN A 232 13.56 -51.76 38.71
N HIS A 233 12.23 -51.66 38.81
CA HIS A 233 11.41 -50.89 37.87
C HIS A 233 11.71 -49.39 37.96
N ARG A 234 11.89 -48.85 39.18
CA ARG A 234 12.30 -47.45 39.39
C ARG A 234 13.66 -47.16 38.76
N LEU A 235 14.62 -48.07 38.92
CA LEU A 235 15.94 -47.95 38.31
C LEU A 235 15.85 -47.94 36.78
N SER A 236 15.11 -48.88 36.18
CA SER A 236 14.88 -48.94 34.73
C SER A 236 14.29 -47.63 34.21
N MET A 237 13.26 -47.09 34.87
CA MET A 237 12.64 -45.84 34.44
C MET A 237 13.60 -44.64 34.52
N LEU A 238 14.45 -44.57 35.55
CA LEU A 238 15.46 -43.50 35.65
C LEU A 238 16.55 -43.64 34.58
N GLN A 239 16.92 -44.87 34.21
CA GLN A 239 17.86 -45.14 33.12
C GLN A 239 17.26 -44.75 31.76
N ASP A 240 15.99 -45.10 31.51
CA ASP A 240 15.29 -44.69 30.30
C ASP A 240 15.25 -43.16 30.16
N ILE A 241 14.98 -42.44 31.26
CA ILE A 241 15.02 -40.97 31.30
C ILE A 241 16.45 -40.46 31.08
N ALA A 242 17.45 -41.12 31.67
CA ALA A 242 18.85 -40.74 31.51
C ALA A 242 19.29 -40.78 30.04
N ASP A 243 18.81 -41.77 29.28
CA ASP A 243 19.06 -41.93 27.85
C ASP A 243 18.39 -40.83 26.99
N GLU A 244 17.35 -40.16 27.51
CA GLU A 244 16.69 -39.03 26.84
C GLU A 244 17.48 -37.70 27.00
N PHE A 245 18.27 -37.53 28.06
CA PHE A 245 18.96 -36.25 28.35
C PHE A 245 19.90 -35.74 27.24
N PRO A 246 20.73 -36.56 26.58
CA PRO A 246 21.59 -36.07 25.50
C PRO A 246 20.79 -35.46 24.33
N ARG A 247 19.62 -36.04 24.02
CA ARG A 247 18.71 -35.51 23.00
C ARG A 247 18.10 -34.17 23.45
N ALA A 248 17.71 -34.08 24.71
CA ALA A 248 17.20 -32.84 25.29
C ALA A 248 18.24 -31.71 25.31
N GLU A 249 19.50 -31.99 25.63
CA GLU A 249 20.59 -30.99 25.53
C GLU A 249 20.77 -30.49 24.11
N THR A 250 20.69 -31.39 23.14
CA THR A 250 20.80 -31.03 21.72
C THR A 250 19.63 -30.13 21.31
N SER A 251 18.42 -30.45 21.78
CA SER A 251 17.22 -29.63 21.55
C SER A 251 17.35 -28.24 22.18
N LEU A 252 17.85 -28.15 23.41
CA LEU A 252 18.05 -26.88 24.11
C LEU A 252 19.11 -26.01 23.40
N ARG A 253 20.22 -26.60 22.96
CA ARG A 253 21.23 -25.88 22.15
C ARG A 253 20.65 -25.34 20.85
N ARG A 254 19.81 -26.12 20.17
CA ARG A 254 19.11 -25.66 18.96
C ARG A 254 18.19 -24.48 19.24
N LEU A 255 17.46 -24.51 20.37
CA LEU A 255 16.63 -23.38 20.81
C LEU A 255 17.47 -22.12 21.07
N GLU A 256 18.62 -22.28 21.74
CA GLU A 256 19.56 -21.17 21.98
C GLU A 256 20.09 -20.58 20.67
N GLU A 257 20.43 -21.41 19.68
CA GLU A 257 20.86 -20.98 18.36
C GLU A 257 19.76 -20.21 17.60
N GLN A 258 18.52 -20.71 17.64
CA GLN A 258 17.35 -20.03 17.04
C GLN A 258 17.07 -18.69 17.73
N ALA A 259 17.18 -18.65 19.06
CA ALA A 259 16.89 -17.47 19.85
C ALA A 259 17.77 -16.28 19.49
N VAL A 260 19.01 -16.49 19.05
CA VAL A 260 19.91 -15.40 18.61
C VAL A 260 19.24 -14.54 17.54
N GLY A 261 18.64 -15.15 16.52
CA GLY A 261 17.94 -14.42 15.45
C GLY A 261 16.65 -13.77 15.94
N VAL A 262 15.87 -14.48 16.76
CA VAL A 262 14.61 -13.96 17.32
C VAL A 262 14.87 -12.75 18.21
N ILE A 263 15.89 -12.80 19.08
CA ILE A 263 16.29 -11.71 19.99
C ILE A 263 16.71 -10.46 19.21
N GLN A 264 17.50 -10.60 18.14
CA GLN A 264 17.89 -9.48 17.29
C GLN A 264 16.68 -8.76 16.67
N ASN A 265 15.60 -9.51 16.44
CA ASN A 265 14.36 -9.05 15.83
C ASN A 265 13.22 -8.82 16.86
N THR A 266 13.56 -8.62 18.14
CA THR A 266 12.60 -8.41 19.23
C THR A 266 12.99 -7.16 20.03
N SER A 267 12.01 -6.48 20.61
CA SER A 267 12.29 -5.34 21.51
C SER A 267 13.19 -5.77 22.69
N PRO A 268 13.92 -4.85 23.34
CA PRO A 268 14.77 -5.19 24.49
C PRO A 268 14.04 -5.96 25.59
N LEU A 269 12.83 -5.53 25.94
CA LEU A 269 12.02 -6.20 26.96
C LEU A 269 11.65 -7.64 26.56
N GLY A 270 11.31 -7.86 25.29
CA GLY A 270 11.00 -9.20 24.78
C GLY A 270 12.25 -10.07 24.67
N ALA A 271 13.39 -9.48 24.29
CA ALA A 271 14.67 -10.17 24.26
C ALA A 271 15.09 -10.68 25.65
N ASP A 272 14.93 -9.84 26.68
CA ASP A 272 15.18 -10.23 28.07
C ASP A 272 14.25 -11.38 28.49
N GLY A 273 12.96 -11.31 28.12
CA GLY A 273 12.00 -12.38 28.40
C GLY A 273 12.36 -13.72 27.74
N ILE A 274 12.78 -13.70 26.47
CA ILE A 274 13.23 -14.91 25.75
C ILE A 274 14.48 -15.49 26.41
N ALA A 275 15.44 -14.64 26.81
CA ALA A 275 16.66 -15.08 27.47
C ALA A 275 16.36 -15.70 28.85
N GLU A 276 15.45 -15.11 29.62
CA GLU A 276 15.00 -15.64 30.90
C GLU A 276 14.31 -17.00 30.75
N GLU A 277 13.42 -17.16 29.76
CA GLU A 277 12.73 -18.42 29.49
C GLU A 277 13.71 -19.56 29.14
N LEU A 278 14.71 -19.29 28.29
CA LEU A 278 15.76 -20.26 27.95
C LEU A 278 16.60 -20.65 29.17
N GLU A 279 16.97 -19.68 30.00
CA GLU A 279 17.75 -19.91 31.20
C GLU A 279 16.95 -20.72 32.23
N ASP A 280 15.66 -20.47 32.37
CA ASP A 280 14.78 -21.27 33.23
C ASP A 280 14.66 -22.71 32.73
N MET A 281 14.47 -22.93 31.43
CA MET A 281 14.48 -24.27 30.83
C MET A 281 15.82 -24.99 31.05
N ARG A 282 16.95 -24.29 30.92
CA ARG A 282 18.29 -24.83 31.23
C ARG A 282 18.39 -25.25 32.69
N ARG A 283 17.95 -24.40 33.62
CA ARG A 283 17.96 -24.68 35.07
C ARG A 283 17.09 -25.88 35.42
N VAL A 284 15.91 -26.01 34.81
CA VAL A 284 15.02 -27.15 35.04
C VAL A 284 15.66 -28.44 34.52
N LEU A 285 16.22 -28.43 33.31
CA LEU A 285 16.91 -29.59 32.73
C LEU A 285 18.06 -30.08 33.63
N GLU A 286 18.91 -29.16 34.10
CA GLU A 286 20.04 -29.51 34.96
C GLU A 286 19.60 -30.04 36.32
N LYS A 287 18.58 -29.43 36.93
CA LYS A 287 17.98 -29.94 38.18
C LYS A 287 17.44 -31.36 38.01
N LEU A 288 16.72 -31.64 36.91
CA LEU A 288 16.19 -32.97 36.62
C LEU A 288 17.31 -33.99 36.46
N ARG A 289 18.40 -33.64 35.79
CA ARG A 289 19.57 -34.51 35.62
C ARG A 289 20.20 -34.87 36.95
N VAL A 290 20.49 -33.88 37.79
CA VAL A 290 21.11 -34.10 39.10
C VAL A 290 20.21 -35.00 39.97
N LEU A 291 18.91 -34.69 40.04
CA LEU A 291 17.94 -35.49 40.79
C LEU A 291 17.87 -36.94 40.31
N CYS A 292 17.82 -37.17 39.00
CA CYS A 292 17.83 -38.52 38.42
C CYS A 292 19.11 -39.29 38.79
N GLY A 293 20.28 -38.65 38.67
CA GLY A 293 21.57 -39.28 38.99
C GLY A 293 21.72 -39.64 40.47
N GLU A 294 21.31 -38.74 41.37
CA GLU A 294 21.32 -38.99 42.82
C GLU A 294 20.41 -40.16 43.20
N GLU A 295 19.20 -40.19 42.66
CA GLU A 295 18.23 -41.25 42.96
C GLU A 295 18.61 -42.59 42.32
N GLU A 296 19.17 -42.59 41.12
CA GLU A 296 19.70 -43.80 40.51
C GLU A 296 20.83 -44.38 41.36
N GLY A 297 21.80 -43.55 41.76
CA GLY A 297 22.90 -43.97 42.65
C GLY A 297 22.40 -44.54 43.97
N ARG A 298 21.38 -43.91 44.57
CA ARG A 298 20.72 -44.39 45.80
C ARG A 298 20.08 -45.77 45.61
N LEU A 299 19.34 -45.98 44.52
CA LEU A 299 18.68 -47.27 44.22
C LEU A 299 19.69 -48.38 43.91
N GLN A 300 20.76 -48.08 43.15
CA GLN A 300 21.84 -49.02 42.89
C GLN A 300 22.55 -49.46 44.19
N GLY A 301 22.80 -48.51 45.10
CA GLY A 301 23.36 -48.80 46.43
C GLY A 301 22.48 -49.75 47.25
N LEU A 302 21.16 -49.52 47.25
CA LEU A 302 20.20 -50.40 47.91
C LEU A 302 20.20 -51.82 47.32
N LEU A 303 20.25 -51.96 46.00
CA LEU A 303 20.30 -53.28 45.35
C LEU A 303 21.59 -54.04 45.69
N ARG A 304 22.74 -53.36 45.71
CA ARG A 304 24.02 -53.98 46.10
C ARG A 304 24.04 -54.43 47.55
N SER A 305 23.49 -53.63 48.46
CA SER A 305 23.39 -53.99 49.89
C SER A 305 22.47 -55.19 50.13
N ARG A 306 21.45 -55.38 49.29
CA ARG A 306 20.47 -56.46 49.41
C ARG A 306 20.90 -57.78 48.77
N GLY A 307 21.86 -57.75 47.84
CA GLY A 307 22.48 -58.94 47.24
C GLY A 307 23.74 -59.43 47.98
N ALA A 308 24.22 -58.70 48.99
CA ALA A 308 25.37 -59.05 49.82
C ALA A 308 25.00 -59.68 51.18
N CYS A 309 23.70 -59.86 51.45
CA CYS A 309 23.14 -60.61 52.58
C CYS A 309 22.45 -61.87 52.06
#